data_AF-I0CMI0-F1
#
_entry.id   AF-I0CMI0-F1
#
_cell.length_a   1.000
_cell.length_b   1.000
_cell.length_c   1.000
_cell.angle_alpha   90.00
_cell.angle_beta   90.00
_cell.angle_gamma   90.00
#
_symmetry.space_group_name_H-M   'P 1'
#
loop_
_entity.id
_entity.type
_entity.pdbx_description
1 polymer ?
#
loop_
_entity_poly.entity_id
_entity_poly.type
_entity_poly.pdbx_seq_one_letter_code
_entity_poly.pdbx_strand_id
1 'polypeptide(L)'
;NYNYGQCGAAINQPLLANPDLVASNADISFETAIWFWMTPQGNKPSCHAVITGQWSPSSADQAAGRVPGYGVITNIINGGD
;
A
#
# COMPACT_ATOMS: atom_id res chain seq x y z
N ASN A 1 -12.88 1.50 -6.84
CA ASN A 1 -13.01 0.04 -7.10
C ASN A 1 -11.68 -0.64 -7.44
N TYR A 2 -10.71 0.06 -8.06
CA TYR A 2 -9.38 -0.48 -8.40
C TYR A 2 -8.68 -1.27 -7.26
N ASN A 3 -8.58 -0.68 -6.06
CA ASN A 3 -7.93 -1.34 -4.91
C ASN A 3 -8.62 -2.63 -4.46
N TYR A 4 -9.96 -2.66 -4.42
CA TYR A 4 -10.73 -3.87 -4.07
C TYR A 4 -10.49 -5.00 -5.09
N GLY A 5 -10.39 -4.67 -6.38
CA GLY A 5 -10.09 -5.65 -7.42
C GLY A 5 -8.69 -6.24 -7.29
N GLN A 6 -7.67 -5.39 -7.14
CA GLN A 6 -6.28 -5.85 -7.01
C GLN A 6 -6.02 -6.60 -5.71
N CYS A 7 -6.51 -6.07 -4.60
CA CYS A 7 -6.41 -6.72 -3.29
C CYS A 7 -7.13 -8.05 -3.32
N GLY A 8 -8.40 -8.08 -3.76
CA GLY A 8 -9.19 -9.30 -3.84
C GLY A 8 -8.53 -10.39 -4.68
N ALA A 9 -7.93 -10.03 -5.82
CA ALA A 9 -7.16 -10.98 -6.62
C ALA A 9 -5.91 -11.50 -5.90
N ALA A 10 -5.20 -10.63 -5.14
CA ALA A 10 -3.99 -11.01 -4.42
C ALA A 10 -4.25 -11.91 -3.19
N ILE A 11 -5.35 -11.68 -2.48
CA ILE A 11 -5.73 -12.47 -1.28
C ILE A 11 -6.79 -13.54 -1.57
N ASN A 12 -7.14 -13.74 -2.85
CA ASN A 12 -8.14 -14.69 -3.32
C ASN A 12 -9.53 -14.51 -2.66
N GLN A 13 -9.99 -13.26 -2.59
CA GLN A 13 -11.30 -12.87 -2.04
C GLN A 13 -12.12 -12.08 -3.08
N PRO A 14 -13.46 -12.21 -3.13
CA PRO A 14 -14.29 -11.55 -4.13
C PRO A 14 -14.57 -10.07 -3.79
N LEU A 15 -13.55 -9.32 -3.37
CA LEU A 15 -13.68 -7.97 -2.83
C LEU A 15 -14.25 -6.94 -3.81
N LEU A 16 -14.10 -7.16 -5.12
CA LEU A 16 -14.72 -6.30 -6.14
C LEU A 16 -16.25 -6.46 -6.19
N ALA A 17 -16.74 -7.69 -5.96
CA ALA A 17 -18.16 -8.02 -5.98
C ALA A 17 -18.81 -7.87 -4.59
N ASN A 18 -18.05 -8.09 -3.52
CA ASN A 18 -18.52 -8.02 -2.15
C ASN A 18 -17.52 -7.26 -1.24
N PRO A 19 -17.46 -5.92 -1.34
CA PRO A 19 -16.51 -5.11 -0.57
C PRO A 19 -16.78 -5.12 0.94
N ASP A 20 -18.01 -5.40 1.37
CA ASP A 20 -18.41 -5.40 2.78
C ASP A 20 -17.69 -6.49 3.60
N LEU A 21 -17.08 -7.49 2.94
CA LEU A 21 -16.21 -8.47 3.58
C LEU A 21 -15.05 -7.81 4.35
N VAL A 22 -14.52 -6.68 3.87
CA VAL A 22 -13.44 -5.94 4.54
C VAL A 22 -13.88 -5.40 5.90
N ALA A 23 -15.16 -5.05 6.04
CA ALA A 23 -15.72 -4.48 7.27
C ALA A 23 -16.32 -5.55 8.20
N SER A 24 -16.75 -6.69 7.67
CA SER A 24 -17.49 -7.72 8.40
C SER A 24 -16.65 -8.95 8.78
N ASN A 25 -15.50 -9.16 8.14
CA ASN A 25 -14.59 -10.26 8.44
C ASN A 25 -13.21 -9.69 8.86
N ALA A 26 -12.82 -9.95 10.11
CA ALA A 26 -11.58 -9.41 10.68
C ALA A 26 -10.32 -9.91 9.97
N ASP A 27 -10.28 -11.19 9.56
CA ASP A 27 -9.13 -11.76 8.87
C ASP A 27 -8.94 -11.07 7.52
N ILE A 28 -10.02 -10.94 6.74
CA ILE A 28 -10.01 -10.22 5.46
C ILE A 28 -9.62 -8.75 5.68
N SER A 29 -10.12 -8.12 6.75
CA SER A 29 -9.78 -6.74 7.10
C SER A 29 -8.27 -6.55 7.26
N PHE A 30 -7.63 -7.40 8.07
CA PHE A 30 -6.17 -7.35 8.27
C PHE A 30 -5.40 -7.75 7.02
N GLU A 31 -5.85 -8.77 6.27
CA GLU A 31 -5.24 -9.16 5.00
C GLU A 31 -5.20 -7.99 4.02
N THR A 32 -6.28 -7.20 3.91
CA THR A 32 -6.30 -6.02 3.02
C THR A 32 -5.32 -4.93 3.47
N ALA A 33 -5.20 -4.68 4.77
CA ALA A 33 -4.27 -3.70 5.32
C ALA A 33 -2.81 -4.12 5.08
N ILE A 34 -2.50 -5.41 5.32
CA ILE A 34 -1.18 -5.98 5.07
C ILE A 34 -0.88 -5.96 3.56
N TRP A 35 -1.84 -6.34 2.72
CA TRP A 35 -1.68 -6.26 1.26
C TRP A 35 -1.28 -4.85 0.82
N PHE A 36 -1.96 -3.82 1.32
CA PHE A 36 -1.61 -2.43 1.01
C PHE A 36 -0.19 -2.10 1.48
N TRP A 37 0.17 -2.50 2.70
CA TRP A 37 1.49 -2.24 3.28
C TRP A 37 2.65 -2.89 2.50
N MET A 38 2.40 -4.06 1.93
CA MET A 38 3.40 -4.88 1.25
C MET A 38 3.50 -4.60 -0.26
N THR A 39 2.46 -4.04 -0.88
CA THR A 39 2.35 -3.93 -2.35
C THR A 39 2.78 -2.55 -2.86
N PRO A 40 3.84 -2.44 -3.67
CA PRO A 40 4.18 -1.20 -4.38
C PRO A 40 3.06 -0.80 -5.35
N GLN A 41 2.80 0.51 -5.51
CA GLN A 41 1.76 1.02 -6.41
C GLN A 41 2.31 2.12 -7.32
N GLY A 42 2.34 1.86 -8.62
CA GLY A 42 2.88 2.79 -9.61
C GLY A 42 4.35 3.12 -9.32
N ASN A 43 4.67 4.41 -9.14
CA ASN A 43 6.00 4.88 -8.78
C ASN A 43 6.26 4.92 -7.26
N LYS A 44 5.29 4.55 -6.42
CA LYS A 44 5.44 4.50 -4.97
C LYS A 44 6.01 3.13 -4.56
N PRO A 45 7.09 3.07 -3.74
CA PRO A 45 7.53 1.82 -3.14
C PRO A 45 6.48 1.31 -2.15
N SER A 46 6.61 0.05 -1.69
CA SER A 46 5.78 -0.42 -0.57
C SER A 46 6.25 0.20 0.75
N CYS A 47 5.32 0.41 1.68
CA CYS A 47 5.63 0.84 3.04
C CYS A 47 6.62 -0.12 3.71
N HIS A 48 6.46 -1.42 3.44
CA HIS A 48 7.40 -2.44 3.89
C HIS A 48 8.83 -2.18 3.41
N ALA A 49 9.05 -1.98 2.11
CA ALA A 49 10.39 -1.78 1.57
C ALA A 49 11.05 -0.51 2.13
N VAL A 50 10.26 0.54 2.43
CA VAL A 50 10.77 1.74 3.09
C VAL A 50 11.25 1.43 4.51
N ILE A 51 10.42 0.82 5.35
CA ILE A 51 10.73 0.65 6.77
C ILE A 51 11.82 -0.40 7.01
N THR A 52 11.98 -1.35 6.10
CA THR A 52 13.04 -2.37 6.17
C THR A 52 14.34 -1.94 5.48
N GLY A 53 14.41 -0.72 4.95
CA GLY A 53 15.60 -0.18 4.29
C GLY A 53 15.91 -0.78 2.93
N GLN A 54 14.94 -1.45 2.29
CA GLN A 54 15.09 -2.04 0.96
C GLN A 54 14.81 -1.06 -0.18
N TRP A 55 14.14 0.06 0.11
CA TRP A 55 13.93 1.13 -0.87
C TRP A 55 15.09 2.15 -0.87
N SER A 56 15.70 2.34 -2.04
CA SER A 56 16.66 3.41 -2.30
C SER A 56 15.98 4.52 -3.11
N PRO A 57 15.93 5.78 -2.63
CA PRO A 57 15.30 6.88 -3.35
C PRO A 57 15.95 7.16 -4.71
N SER A 58 15.13 7.34 -5.74
CA SER A 58 15.61 7.83 -7.04
C SER A 58 16.06 9.30 -6.97
N SER A 59 16.73 9.80 -8.01
CA SER A 59 17.09 11.23 -8.09
C SER A 59 15.86 12.15 -8.01
N ALA A 60 14.72 11.73 -8.57
CA ALA A 60 13.46 12.47 -8.49
C ALA A 60 12.86 12.45 -7.08
N ASP A 61 13.04 11.36 -6.34
CA ASP A 61 12.63 11.28 -4.93
C ASP A 61 13.45 12.19 -4.05
N GLN A 62 14.77 12.19 -4.24
CA GLN A 62 15.69 13.06 -3.51
C GLN A 62 15.41 14.54 -3.79
N ALA A 63 15.19 14.91 -5.07
CA ALA A 63 14.82 16.27 -5.45
C ALA A 63 13.49 16.72 -4.85
N ALA A 64 12.56 15.79 -4.60
CA ALA A 64 11.28 16.05 -3.96
C ALA A 64 11.31 15.89 -2.42
N GLY A 65 12.50 15.70 -1.82
CA GLY A 65 12.66 15.54 -0.37
C GLY A 65 12.11 14.21 0.19
N ARG A 66 11.81 13.23 -0.66
CA ARG A 66 11.36 11.89 -0.24
C ARG A 66 12.56 11.05 0.17
N VAL A 67 12.77 10.91 1.47
CA VAL A 67 13.85 10.11 2.08
C VAL A 67 13.27 8.94 2.90
N PRO A 68 14.03 7.85 3.14
CA PRO A 68 13.53 6.71 3.89
C PRO A 68 13.11 7.09 5.31
N GLY A 69 11.96 6.59 5.76
CA GLY A 69 11.43 6.81 7.11
C GLY A 69 9.91 6.92 7.15
N TYR A 70 9.36 7.16 8.33
CA TYR A 70 7.91 7.23 8.52
C TYR A 70 7.23 8.34 7.70
N GLY A 71 7.93 9.46 7.44
CA GLY A 71 7.40 10.55 6.62
C GLY A 71 7.05 10.13 5.19
N VAL A 72 7.89 9.32 4.53
CA VAL A 72 7.57 8.83 3.18
C VAL A 72 6.50 7.73 3.22
N ILE A 73 6.36 6.98 4.32
CA ILE A 73 5.23 6.05 4.52
C ILE A 73 3.91 6.81 4.55
N THR A 74 3.83 7.91 5.31
CA THR A 74 2.66 8.81 5.29
C THR A 74 2.37 9.33 3.88
N ASN A 75 3.42 9.69 3.12
CA ASN A 75 3.27 10.14 1.73
C ASN A 75 2.74 9.03 0.80
N ILE A 76 3.20 7.78 0.97
CA ILE A 76 2.70 6.62 0.21
C ILE A 76 1.20 6.45 0.43
N ILE A 77 0.76 6.48 1.70
CA ILE A 77 -0.64 6.29 2.10
C ILE A 77 -1.51 7.44 1.59
N ASN A 78 -1.11 8.71 1.83
CA ASN A 78 -2.00 9.85 1.54
C ASN A 78 -1.32 11.20 1.27
N GLY A 79 -0.10 11.24 0.72
CA GLY A 79 0.65 12.49 0.55
C GLY A 79 0.25 13.36 -0.65
N GLY A 80 -0.82 13.01 -1.37
CA GLY A 80 -1.27 13.71 -2.58
C GLY A 80 -2.56 14.52 -2.41
N ASP A 81 -3.06 14.63 -1.17
CA ASP A 81 -4.23 15.45 -0.80
C ASP A 81 -3.83 16.90 -0.49
#